data_AF-A0A183HN88-F1
#
_entry.id   AF-A0A183HN88-F1
#
_cell.length_a   1.000
_cell.length_b   1.000
_cell.length_c   1.000
_cell.angle_alpha   90.00
_cell.angle_beta   90.00
_cell.angle_gamma   90.00
#
_symmetry.space_group_name_H-M   'P 1'
#
loop_
_entity.id
_entity.type
_entity.pdbx_description
1 polymer ?
#
loop_
_entity_poly.entity_id
_entity_poly.type
_entity_poly.pdbx_seq_one_letter_code
_entity_poly.pdbx_strand_id
1 'polypeptide(L)'
;MDNPPPKIVQGYRFNIFYPDLLDVTETPTFTVTPCDDPDFAVIRFHAGPPYEDIAFKCVNREWEISHKHGYKCQFVNGIFQLWFYFKRYRYRR
;
A
#
# COMPACT_ATOMS: atom_id res chain seq x y z
N MET A 1 -30.34 -12.71 -12.90
CA MET A 1 -29.48 -11.87 -12.02
C MET A 1 -28.22 -12.65 -11.61
N ASP A 2 -27.80 -13.69 -12.36
CA ASP A 2 -26.93 -14.78 -11.86
C ASP A 2 -25.44 -14.71 -12.20
N ASN A 3 -24.93 -13.63 -12.80
CA ASN A 3 -23.50 -13.55 -13.10
C ASN A 3 -22.95 -12.14 -12.87
N PRO A 4 -22.61 -11.78 -11.63
CA PRO A 4 -21.98 -10.50 -11.35
C PRO A 4 -20.59 -10.44 -12.01
N PRO A 5 -20.13 -9.25 -12.41
CA PRO A 5 -18.83 -9.11 -13.04
C PRO A 5 -17.71 -9.58 -12.10
N PRO A 6 -16.59 -10.11 -12.65
CA PRO A 6 -15.46 -10.56 -11.85
C PRO A 6 -14.95 -9.46 -10.91
N LYS A 7 -14.58 -9.86 -9.70
CA LYS A 7 -13.96 -8.93 -8.74
C LYS A 7 -12.53 -8.62 -9.19
N ILE A 8 -12.21 -7.33 -9.28
CA ILE A 8 -10.88 -6.83 -9.61
C ILE A 8 -10.32 -6.16 -8.36
N VAL A 9 -9.02 -6.28 -8.12
CA VAL A 9 -8.34 -5.56 -7.03
C VAL A 9 -8.47 -4.06 -7.28
N GLN A 10 -9.07 -3.34 -6.33
CA GLN A 10 -9.31 -1.89 -6.44
C GLN A 10 -8.29 -1.06 -5.67
N GLY A 11 -7.50 -1.67 -4.80
CA GLY A 11 -6.59 -1.00 -3.89
C GLY A 11 -6.16 -1.92 -2.76
N TYR A 12 -5.29 -1.40 -1.89
CA TYR A 12 -4.77 -2.11 -0.73
C TYR A 12 -4.85 -1.24 0.53
N ARG A 13 -4.94 -1.89 1.69
CA ARG A 13 -4.91 -1.24 3.00
C ARG A 13 -3.93 -1.97 3.91
N PHE A 14 -2.70 -1.50 3.93
CA PHE A 14 -1.68 -2.01 4.84
C PHE A 14 -1.81 -1.31 6.19
N ASN A 15 -1.87 -2.11 7.25
CA ASN A 15 -1.74 -1.66 8.63
C ASN A 15 -0.63 -2.49 9.25
N ILE A 16 0.54 -1.88 9.41
CA ILE A 16 1.74 -2.56 9.89
C ILE A 16 2.01 -2.06 11.29
N PHE A 17 2.12 -2.99 12.23
CA PHE A 17 2.24 -2.69 13.64
C PHE A 17 3.71 -2.75 14.03
N TYR A 18 4.23 -1.61 14.47
CA TYR A 18 5.57 -1.41 15.03
C TYR A 18 5.46 -0.77 16.43
N PRO A 19 4.87 -1.48 17.42
CA PRO A 19 4.68 -0.93 18.77
C PRO A 19 6.00 -0.65 19.52
N ASP A 20 7.06 -1.39 19.19
CA ASP A 20 8.34 -1.40 19.94
C ASP A 20 9.50 -0.76 19.16
N LEU A 21 9.22 0.28 18.36
CA LEU A 21 10.27 1.03 17.66
C LEU A 21 11.24 1.66 18.67
N LEU A 22 12.53 1.40 18.50
CA LEU A 22 13.57 1.94 19.40
C LEU A 22 13.70 3.45 19.27
N ASP A 23 13.66 3.96 18.04
CA ASP A 23 13.62 5.39 17.75
C ASP A 23 12.25 5.78 17.21
N VAL A 24 11.45 6.43 18.06
CA VAL A 24 10.11 6.91 17.70
C VAL A 24 10.14 8.14 16.78
N THR A 25 11.31 8.76 16.58
CA THR A 25 11.49 9.88 15.65
C THR A 25 11.71 9.41 14.21
N GLU A 26 12.23 8.18 14.03
CA GLU A 26 12.35 7.57 12.72
C GLU A 26 11.03 6.93 12.30
N THR A 27 10.35 7.55 11.34
CA THR A 27 9.10 7.01 10.81
C THR A 27 9.38 5.88 9.82
N PRO A 28 8.63 4.77 9.88
CA PRO A 28 8.71 3.74 8.85
C PRO A 28 8.45 4.31 7.45
N THR A 29 9.23 3.85 6.48
CA THR A 29 9.13 4.23 5.08
C THR A 29 8.77 3.03 4.22
N PHE A 30 8.48 3.27 2.94
CA PHE A 30 8.24 2.19 2.00
C PHE A 30 8.83 2.51 0.62
N THR A 31 9.15 1.46 -0.11
CA THR A 31 9.57 1.53 -1.51
C THR A 31 8.70 0.60 -2.35
N VAL A 32 8.46 0.96 -3.60
CA VAL A 32 7.74 0.11 -4.56
C VAL A 32 8.67 -0.14 -5.73
N THR A 33 8.89 -1.43 -6.01
CA THR A 33 9.79 -1.87 -7.08
C THR A 33 9.02 -2.79 -8.04
N PRO A 34 9.21 -2.66 -9.36
CA PRO A 34 8.64 -3.61 -10.30
C PRO A 34 9.24 -5.00 -10.07
N CYS A 35 8.45 -6.05 -10.31
CA CYS A 35 8.93 -7.43 -10.28
C CYS A 35 9.02 -8.00 -11.71
N ASP A 36 9.45 -9.25 -11.84
CA ASP A 36 9.58 -9.92 -13.15
C ASP A 36 8.25 -9.97 -13.93
N ASP A 37 7.13 -9.98 -13.20
CA ASP A 37 5.79 -9.89 -13.75
C ASP A 37 5.33 -8.42 -13.81
N PRO A 38 5.10 -7.85 -15.00
CA PRO A 38 4.78 -6.43 -15.16
C PRO A 38 3.43 -6.03 -14.53
N ASP A 39 2.52 -6.99 -14.34
CA ASP A 39 1.23 -6.75 -13.69
C ASP A 39 1.35 -6.58 -12.17
N PHE A 40 2.53 -6.86 -11.61
CA PHE A 40 2.79 -6.81 -10.18
C PHE A 40 4.06 -6.03 -9.82
N ALA A 41 4.06 -5.51 -8.61
CA ALA A 41 5.16 -4.81 -7.99
C ALA A 41 5.36 -5.37 -6.58
N VAL A 42 6.55 -5.20 -6.04
CA VAL A 42 6.87 -5.50 -4.66
C VAL A 42 6.93 -4.20 -3.89
N ILE A 43 6.06 -4.06 -2.90
CA ILE A 43 6.13 -2.98 -1.92
C ILE A 43 6.90 -3.48 -0.70
N ARG A 44 7.99 -2.80 -0.37
CA ARG A 44 8.83 -3.10 0.80
C ARG A 44 8.68 -1.99 1.83
N PHE A 45 8.47 -2.35 3.08
CA PHE A 45 8.36 -1.45 4.21
C PHE A 45 9.61 -1.55 5.06
N HIS A 46 10.16 -0.39 5.42
CA HIS A 46 11.36 -0.24 6.21
C HIS A 46 10.99 0.45 7.51
N ALA A 47 11.16 -0.21 8.65
CA ALA A 47 10.89 0.38 9.96
C ALA A 47 12.16 0.77 10.71
N GLY A 48 13.26 0.06 10.48
CA GLY A 48 14.47 0.18 11.31
C GLY A 48 14.40 -0.70 12.56
N PRO A 49 15.49 -0.75 13.36
CA PRO A 49 15.59 -1.62 14.53
C PRO A 49 14.44 -1.38 15.54
N PRO A 50 13.86 -2.46 16.13
CA PRO A 50 14.26 -3.87 16.08
C PRO A 50 13.64 -4.66 14.92
N TYR A 51 12.91 -3.99 14.01
CA TYR A 51 12.13 -4.66 12.97
C TYR A 51 12.93 -4.86 11.69
N GLU A 52 12.75 -6.02 11.07
CA GLU A 52 13.26 -6.29 9.72
C GLU A 52 12.31 -5.77 8.65
N ASP A 53 12.86 -5.51 7.47
CA ASP A 53 12.09 -5.08 6.31
C ASP A 53 11.12 -6.18 5.87
N ILE A 54 9.87 -5.79 5.63
CA ILE A 54 8.84 -6.70 5.11
C ILE A 54 8.41 -6.29 3.72
N ALA A 55 8.07 -7.26 2.88
CA ALA A 55 7.66 -7.00 1.51
C ALA A 55 6.39 -7.76 1.11
N PHE A 56 5.56 -7.12 0.28
CA PHE A 56 4.33 -7.70 -0.25
C PHE A 56 4.31 -7.57 -1.78
N LYS A 57 3.82 -8.61 -2.46
CA LYS A 57 3.51 -8.54 -3.90
C LYS A 57 2.12 -7.92 -4.07
N CYS A 58 2.03 -6.83 -4.82
CA CYS A 58 0.78 -6.11 -5.10
C CYS A 58 0.62 -5.83 -6.60
N VAL A 59 -0.60 -5.55 -7.05
CA VAL A 59 -0.85 -5.16 -8.45
C VAL A 59 -0.13 -3.84 -8.78
N ASN A 60 0.55 -3.81 -9.93
CA ASN A 60 1.28 -2.65 -10.42
C ASN A 60 0.38 -1.76 -11.28
N ARG A 61 -0.44 -0.94 -10.60
CA ARG A 61 -1.28 0.09 -11.24
C ARG A 61 -1.09 1.43 -10.56
N GLU A 62 -1.39 2.51 -11.28
CA GLU A 62 -1.25 3.87 -10.74
C GLU A 62 -2.19 4.08 -9.53
N TRP A 63 -1.65 4.66 -8.46
CA TRP A 63 -2.39 4.92 -7.23
C TRP A 63 -3.13 6.26 -7.30
N GLU A 64 -4.32 6.30 -6.71
CA GLU A 64 -5.02 7.52 -6.40
C GLU A 64 -4.43 8.10 -5.11
N ILE A 65 -3.60 9.13 -5.24
CA ILE A 65 -2.89 9.79 -4.11
C ILE A 65 -3.73 10.84 -3.38
N SER A 66 -4.97 11.09 -3.82
CA SER A 66 -5.82 12.09 -3.20
C SER A 66 -6.35 11.60 -1.85
N HIS A 67 -6.11 12.38 -0.79
CA HIS A 67 -6.70 12.13 0.52
C HIS A 67 -8.24 12.12 0.50
N LYS A 68 -8.87 12.89 -0.42
CA LYS A 68 -10.33 12.88 -0.60
C LYS A 68 -10.85 11.52 -1.09
N HIS A 69 -10.00 10.73 -1.75
CA HIS A 69 -10.32 9.41 -2.28
C HIS A 69 -9.78 8.27 -1.42
N GLY A 70 -9.45 8.56 -0.15
CA GLY A 70 -9.07 7.53 0.82
C GLY A 70 -7.58 7.16 0.81
N TYR A 71 -6.73 7.93 0.13
CA TYR A 71 -5.29 7.81 0.29
C TYR A 71 -4.88 8.15 1.71
N LYS A 72 -4.08 7.27 2.32
CA LYS A 72 -3.55 7.42 3.67
C LYS A 72 -2.13 6.90 3.72
N CYS A 73 -1.20 7.71 4.20
CA CYS A 73 0.18 7.34 4.45
C CYS A 73 0.61 8.04 5.74
N GLN A 74 0.47 7.37 6.87
CA GLN A 74 0.78 7.95 8.18
C GLN A 74 1.29 6.89 9.17
N PHE A 75 2.10 7.33 10.12
CA PHE A 75 2.53 6.53 11.26
C PHE A 75 1.96 7.15 12.54
N VAL A 76 1.06 6.45 13.24
CA VAL A 76 0.42 6.94 14.46
C VAL A 76 0.24 5.78 15.45
N ASN A 77 0.59 6.00 16.72
CA ASN A 77 0.45 5.02 17.81
C ASN A 77 1.10 3.67 17.51
N GLY A 78 2.29 3.68 16.91
CA GLY A 78 2.98 2.44 16.54
C GLY A 78 2.37 1.72 15.33
N ILE A 79 1.47 2.34 14.57
CA ILE A 79 0.84 1.73 13.40
C ILE A 79 1.17 2.54 12.15
N PHE A 80 1.87 1.91 11.21
CA PHE A 80 2.07 2.46 9.87
C PHE A 80 0.89 2.08 8.96
N GLN A 81 0.18 3.10 8.50
CA GLN A 81 -1.02 2.96 7.69
C GLN A 81 -0.73 3.45 6.28
N LEU A 82 -0.68 2.53 5.33
CA LEU A 82 -0.61 2.83 3.90
C LEU A 82 -1.85 2.28 3.21
N TRP A 83 -2.80 3.17 2.92
CA TRP A 83 -4.05 2.85 2.23
C TRP A 83 -4.09 3.61 0.92
N PHE A 84 -4.42 2.89 -0.15
CA PHE A 84 -4.59 3.51 -1.45
C PHE A 84 -5.58 2.72 -2.28
N TYR A 85 -6.23 3.42 -3.20
CA TYR A 85 -6.98 2.84 -4.29
C TYR A 85 -6.21 3.03 -5.59
N PHE A 86 -6.49 2.18 -6.57
CA PHE A 86 -6.01 2.40 -7.93
C PHE A 86 -6.86 3.44 -8.64
N LYS A 87 -6.22 4.25 -9.49
CA LYS A 87 -6.92 5.20 -10.34
C LYS A 87 -7.95 4.48 -11.20
N ARG A 88 -9.17 5.02 -11.21
CA ARG A 88 -10.26 4.52 -12.07
C ARG A 88 -10.32 5.35 -13.35
N TYR A 89 -9.84 4.79 -14.44
CA TYR A 89 -10.08 5.39 -15.76
C TYR A 89 -11.50 5.04 -16.22
N ARG A 90 -12.37 6.05 -16.24
CA ARG A 90 -13.69 5.90 -16.87
C ARG A 90 -13.52 6.06 -18.36
N TYR A 91 -13.87 5.03 -19.11
CA TYR A 91 -13.96 5.11 -20.55
C TYR A 91 -15.01 6.17 -20.94
N ARG A 92 -14.62 7.15 -21.75
CA ARG A 92 -15.53 8.11 -22.39
C ARG A 92 -15.65 7.69 -23.86
N ARG A 93 -16.89 7.49 -24.33
CA ARG A 93 -17.22 7.23 -25.73
C ARG A 93 -17.31 8.53 -26.50
#